data_AF-A0A349X545-F1
#
_entry.id   AF-A0A349X545-F1
#
_cell.length_a   1.000
_cell.length_b   1.000
_cell.length_c   1.000
_cell.angle_alpha   90.00
_cell.angle_beta   90.00
_cell.angle_gamma   90.00
#
_symmetry.space_group_name_H-M   'P 1'
#
loop_
_entity.id
_entity.type
_entity.pdbx_description
1 polymer ?
#
loop_
_entity_poly.entity_id
_entity_poly.type
_entity_poly.pdbx_seq_one_letter_code
_entity_poly.pdbx_strand_id
1 'polypeptide(L)'
;MIQPKNDVQEQVRQQLVGFSLTNDTMAAFVHSCVKANDEQRATNPVYLNLLAQTGAMVIAGKKRPPNADLKNLILELNEALNIDIATESLDPSSVVQTRRFRTCFSAALFVFVSYLVLGGIWSGDSSLSDNFSRLFIYISLACLIATLAGLEGTQLSVTILKLKELESSKKDYPNTYALHKLFKTDAGTKKYLAGRQLLVIVIVFCIAQLLSFPEIQHWPLTEQPLPNFFYPWIHLVLFKLGILGAVFVLWFGQLIPQFLAASNPQRFLNWPGMGLVLKAAWFAETLGLTQPVDWLTKNANIGEKIRPSNKELYFETSQNMGYALLSLNKKVVIKDNQTRAVTVSMIQILTSEHDLIVDDSVSFEAEHLVSGSDEVVCHLIRGSESHVIDSQHILSEDKLDRQTGTTTRVLSIVSEHGTFKRNDLIKLVTSVELTACEATNISIKTPTRYTHFSLEIHDQPTAVKAPSRLTHKWDAIRNGFYQFGQEQTKLTTREDNGVMQFEHSLLFPKQFTKHLYSWEFNTPD
;
A
#
# COMPACT_ATOMS: atom_id res chain seq x y z
N MET A 1 29.57 -21.17 -25.06
CA MET A 1 29.84 -21.70 -23.71
C MET A 1 30.13 -20.53 -22.78
N ILE A 2 29.08 -19.81 -22.37
CA ILE A 2 29.08 -18.75 -21.35
C ILE A 2 27.72 -18.89 -20.66
N GLN A 3 27.73 -19.15 -19.34
CA GLN A 3 26.54 -19.33 -18.51
C GLN A 3 25.74 -18.02 -18.36
N PRO A 4 24.40 -18.05 -18.30
CA PRO A 4 23.60 -16.85 -18.13
C PRO A 4 23.47 -16.44 -16.65
N LYS A 5 23.67 -15.14 -16.39
CA LYS A 5 23.74 -14.36 -15.13
C LYS A 5 22.51 -14.44 -14.18
N ASN A 6 21.56 -15.34 -14.39
CA ASN A 6 20.29 -15.37 -13.66
C ASN A 6 20.33 -16.17 -12.34
N ASP A 7 21.26 -17.11 -12.25
CA ASP A 7 21.48 -17.87 -11.01
C ASP A 7 21.88 -16.95 -9.85
N VAL A 8 22.45 -15.76 -10.11
CA VAL A 8 22.98 -14.89 -9.05
C VAL A 8 21.88 -14.21 -8.25
N GLN A 9 20.78 -13.74 -8.86
CA GLN A 9 19.70 -13.09 -8.10
C GLN A 9 18.86 -14.09 -7.31
N GLU A 10 18.62 -15.29 -7.86
CA GLU A 10 17.88 -16.36 -7.18
C GLU A 10 18.76 -17.08 -6.14
N GLN A 11 20.08 -17.23 -6.37
CA GLN A 11 21.03 -17.64 -5.34
C GLN A 11 21.13 -16.59 -4.24
N VAL A 12 21.18 -15.30 -4.55
CA VAL A 12 21.20 -14.24 -3.52
C VAL A 12 19.91 -14.28 -2.71
N ARG A 13 18.76 -14.48 -3.34
CA ARG A 13 17.46 -14.60 -2.64
C ARG A 13 17.34 -15.87 -1.79
N GLN A 14 17.80 -17.02 -2.30
CA GLN A 14 17.80 -18.29 -1.54
C GLN A 14 18.89 -18.33 -0.46
N GLN A 15 20.02 -17.62 -0.63
CA GLN A 15 21.02 -17.39 0.40
C GLN A 15 20.52 -16.39 1.45
N LEU A 16 19.70 -15.39 1.11
CA LEU A 16 19.22 -14.39 2.07
C LEU A 16 18.12 -14.90 3.01
N VAL A 17 17.37 -15.94 2.65
CA VAL A 17 16.27 -16.49 3.49
C VAL A 17 16.78 -17.34 4.67
N GLY A 18 18.10 -17.54 4.81
CA GLY A 18 18.66 -18.33 5.92
C GLY A 18 19.97 -17.80 6.53
N PHE A 19 20.52 -16.67 6.06
CA PHE A 19 21.83 -16.21 6.50
C PHE A 19 21.75 -15.05 7.49
N SER A 20 22.45 -15.19 8.62
CA SER A 20 22.86 -14.02 9.41
C SER A 20 23.81 -13.20 8.54
N LEU A 21 23.39 -12.00 8.14
CA LEU A 21 24.20 -11.08 7.34
C LEU A 21 25.54 -10.83 8.05
N THR A 22 26.62 -11.35 7.49
CA THR A 22 27.99 -10.96 7.86
C THR A 22 28.39 -9.75 7.00
N ASN A 23 29.30 -8.91 7.52
CA ASN A 23 29.64 -7.64 6.86
C ASN A 23 30.25 -7.83 5.46
N ASP A 24 30.90 -8.97 5.20
CA ASP A 24 31.54 -9.25 3.92
C ASP A 24 30.52 -9.62 2.82
N THR A 25 29.39 -10.22 3.18
CA THR A 25 28.31 -10.52 2.24
C THR A 25 27.57 -9.27 1.80
N MET A 26 27.45 -8.27 2.68
CA MET A 26 26.80 -7.00 2.33
C MET A 26 27.71 -6.11 1.47
N ALA A 27 29.03 -6.13 1.70
CA ALA A 27 30.00 -5.48 0.81
C ALA A 27 29.96 -6.09 -0.61
N ALA A 28 29.87 -7.42 -0.72
CA ALA A 28 29.71 -8.10 -2.00
C ALA A 28 28.34 -7.81 -2.65
N PHE A 29 27.27 -7.67 -1.86
CA PHE A 29 25.94 -7.28 -2.35
C PHE A 29 25.94 -5.85 -2.90
N VAL A 30 26.46 -4.88 -2.15
CA VAL A 30 26.58 -3.48 -2.61
C VAL A 30 27.45 -3.41 -3.86
N HIS A 31 28.57 -4.15 -3.89
CA HIS A 31 29.44 -4.21 -5.07
C HIS A 31 28.74 -4.86 -6.28
N SER A 32 27.93 -5.91 -6.08
CA SER A 32 27.12 -6.51 -7.15
C SER A 32 25.98 -5.62 -7.61
N CYS A 33 25.32 -4.88 -6.71
CA CYS A 33 24.31 -3.89 -7.06
C CYS A 33 24.91 -2.72 -7.85
N VAL A 34 26.07 -2.20 -7.43
CA VAL A 34 26.81 -1.15 -8.16
C VAL A 34 27.25 -1.65 -9.53
N LYS A 35 27.81 -2.86 -9.61
CA LYS A 35 28.28 -3.45 -10.88
C LYS A 35 27.14 -3.82 -11.84
N ALA A 36 26.00 -4.27 -11.32
CA ALA A 36 24.79 -4.52 -12.12
C ALA A 36 24.14 -3.23 -12.62
N ASN A 37 24.30 -2.13 -11.87
CA ASN A 37 23.73 -0.81 -12.21
C ASN A 37 24.68 0.02 -13.10
N ASP A 38 25.99 -0.22 -13.08
CA ASP A 38 26.93 0.34 -14.07
C ASP A 38 26.70 -0.20 -15.49
N GLU A 39 26.15 -1.42 -15.61
CA GLU A 39 25.69 -2.00 -16.90
C GLU A 39 24.28 -1.48 -17.29
N GLN A 40 23.53 -0.82 -16.40
CA GLN A 40 22.21 -0.20 -16.64
C GLN A 40 22.17 1.26 -16.17
N ARG A 41 22.71 2.19 -16.96
CA ARG A 41 22.82 3.60 -16.55
C ARG A 41 21.48 4.29 -16.25
N ALA A 42 21.38 4.69 -14.98
CA ALA A 42 21.28 6.08 -14.48
C ALA A 42 20.08 6.96 -14.88
N THR A 43 19.10 7.10 -13.99
CA THR A 43 18.17 8.26 -14.03
C THR A 43 17.80 8.86 -12.67
N ASN A 44 18.43 8.43 -11.55
CA ASN A 44 18.25 9.15 -10.29
C ASN A 44 19.58 9.57 -9.65
N PRO A 45 19.98 10.86 -9.77
CA PRO A 45 21.28 11.35 -9.28
C PRO A 45 21.41 11.27 -7.75
N VAL A 46 20.30 11.25 -7.00
CA VAL A 46 20.31 11.06 -5.55
C VAL A 46 20.70 9.62 -5.19
N TYR A 47 20.17 8.64 -5.93
CA TYR A 47 20.46 7.22 -5.72
C TYR A 47 21.89 6.85 -6.10
N LEU A 48 22.39 7.43 -7.20
CA LEU A 48 23.78 7.24 -7.64
C LEU A 48 24.76 7.83 -6.65
N ASN A 49 24.47 9.02 -6.09
CA ASN A 49 25.33 9.59 -5.05
C ASN A 49 25.30 8.79 -3.75
N LEU A 50 24.14 8.27 -3.35
CA LEU A 50 24.03 7.47 -2.13
C LEU A 50 24.74 6.12 -2.30
N LEU A 51 24.51 5.39 -3.40
CA LEU A 51 25.18 4.13 -3.70
C LEU A 51 26.69 4.31 -3.93
N ALA A 52 27.11 5.38 -4.60
CA ALA A 52 28.52 5.69 -4.82
C ALA A 52 29.22 6.10 -3.51
N GLN A 53 28.58 6.89 -2.63
CA GLN A 53 29.15 7.21 -1.32
C GLN A 53 29.29 5.97 -0.45
N THR A 54 28.26 5.12 -0.42
CA THR A 54 28.27 3.90 0.40
C THR A 54 29.28 2.89 -0.15
N GLY A 55 29.31 2.69 -1.48
CA GLY A 55 30.28 1.84 -2.15
C GLY A 55 31.72 2.35 -1.97
N ALA A 56 31.95 3.66 -2.09
CA ALA A 56 33.26 4.26 -1.89
C ALA A 56 33.76 4.13 -0.44
N MET A 57 32.89 4.23 0.57
CA MET A 57 33.26 4.01 1.97
C MET A 57 33.69 2.57 2.26
N VAL A 58 32.98 1.59 1.68
CA VAL A 58 33.29 0.16 1.83
C VAL A 58 34.57 -0.21 1.07
N ILE A 59 34.73 0.28 -0.17
CA ILE A 59 35.91 0.01 -1.02
C ILE A 59 37.17 0.69 -0.45
N ALA A 60 37.05 1.85 0.19
CA ALA A 60 38.18 2.57 0.77
C ALA A 60 38.76 1.94 2.05
N GLY A 61 38.26 0.78 2.50
CA GLY A 61 38.76 0.10 3.70
C GLY A 61 38.65 0.94 4.98
N LYS A 62 37.83 1.99 4.97
CA LYS A 62 37.63 2.85 6.14
C LYS A 62 36.90 2.08 7.22
N LYS A 63 37.23 2.35 8.49
CA LYS A 63 36.61 1.72 9.67
C LYS A 63 35.09 1.70 9.51
N ARG A 64 34.50 0.55 9.86
CA ARG A 64 33.06 0.25 9.79
C ARG A 64 32.23 1.52 10.05
N PRO A 65 31.27 1.87 9.18
CA PRO A 65 30.28 2.87 9.55
C PRO A 65 29.63 2.38 10.86
N PRO A 66 29.47 3.24 11.88
CA PRO A 66 28.81 2.86 13.11
C PRO A 66 27.43 2.25 12.77
N ASN A 67 26.98 1.25 13.54
CA ASN A 67 25.74 0.50 13.25
C ASN A 67 24.51 1.40 12.99
N ALA A 68 24.50 2.63 13.51
CA ALA A 68 23.48 3.63 13.25
C ALA A 68 23.43 4.07 11.77
N ASP A 69 24.58 4.31 11.14
CA ASP A 69 24.67 4.78 9.75
C ASP A 69 24.23 3.68 8.77
N LEU A 70 24.56 2.42 9.09
CA LEU A 70 24.11 1.28 8.31
C LEU A 70 22.59 1.06 8.41
N LYS A 71 22.02 1.21 9.61
CA LYS A 71 20.57 1.09 9.80
C LYS A 71 19.82 2.20 9.06
N ASN A 72 20.33 3.42 9.09
CA ASN A 72 19.78 4.55 8.34
C ASN A 72 19.85 4.31 6.83
N LEU A 73 20.98 3.79 6.34
CA LEU A 73 21.11 3.44 4.94
C LEU A 73 20.13 2.33 4.52
N ILE A 74 19.97 1.29 5.34
CA ILE A 74 19.00 0.22 5.05
C ILE A 74 17.56 0.75 5.12
N LEU A 75 17.26 1.68 6.02
CA LEU A 75 15.95 2.34 6.07
C LEU A 75 15.69 3.19 4.80
N GLU A 76 16.68 3.97 4.36
CA GLU A 76 16.59 4.74 3.11
C GLU A 76 16.45 3.83 1.89
N LEU A 77 17.18 2.71 1.85
CA LEU A 77 17.05 1.68 0.81
C LEU A 77 15.67 1.00 0.86
N ASN A 78 15.17 0.65 2.06
CA ASN A 78 13.87 0.04 2.24
C ASN A 78 12.75 0.99 1.79
N GLU A 79 12.86 2.27 2.13
CA GLU A 79 11.90 3.30 1.71
C GLU A 79 11.94 3.55 0.21
N ALA A 80 13.14 3.65 -0.35
CA ALA A 80 13.37 3.92 -1.76
C ALA A 80 12.96 2.75 -2.67
N LEU A 81 13.27 1.52 -2.24
CA LEU A 81 13.01 0.30 -3.00
C LEU A 81 11.66 -0.34 -2.66
N ASN A 82 11.04 0.07 -1.55
CA ASN A 82 9.84 -0.57 -0.98
C ASN A 82 10.08 -2.07 -0.71
N ILE A 83 11.27 -2.40 -0.22
CA ILE A 83 11.66 -3.75 0.21
C ILE A 83 11.77 -3.70 1.73
N ASP A 84 11.22 -4.69 2.43
CA ASP A 84 11.36 -4.80 3.88
C ASP A 84 12.58 -5.68 4.20
N ILE A 85 13.78 -5.09 4.16
CA ILE A 85 14.99 -5.80 4.59
C ILE A 85 14.93 -5.90 6.11
N ALA A 86 14.85 -7.12 6.62
CA ALA A 86 14.81 -7.40 8.05
C ALA A 86 16.07 -6.85 8.76
N THR A 87 15.96 -5.66 9.35
CA THR A 87 17.03 -5.06 10.16
C THR A 87 17.18 -5.71 11.53
N GLU A 88 16.37 -6.73 11.85
CA GLU A 88 16.36 -7.38 13.16
C GLU A 88 17.72 -7.99 13.54
N SER A 89 18.52 -8.41 12.56
CA SER A 89 19.86 -8.95 12.79
C SER A 89 20.89 -7.89 13.17
N LEU A 90 20.59 -6.61 12.94
CA LEU A 90 21.46 -5.47 13.21
C LEU A 90 21.12 -4.76 14.53
N ASP A 91 20.08 -5.20 15.23
CA ASP A 91 19.70 -4.61 16.51
C ASP A 91 20.77 -4.91 17.58
N PRO A 92 21.13 -3.93 18.43
CA PRO A 92 22.11 -4.14 19.49
C PRO A 92 21.66 -5.23 20.47
N SER A 93 22.61 -5.93 21.08
CA SER A 93 22.34 -7.05 22.00
C SER A 93 21.41 -6.70 23.16
N SER A 94 21.39 -5.43 23.60
CA SER A 94 20.46 -4.91 24.61
C SER A 94 19.00 -4.95 24.15
N VAL A 95 18.73 -4.69 22.87
CA VAL A 95 17.38 -4.75 22.28
C VAL A 95 16.90 -6.19 22.20
N VAL A 96 17.78 -7.13 21.81
CA VAL A 96 17.47 -8.56 21.77
C VAL A 96 17.14 -9.09 23.17
N GLN A 97 17.93 -8.73 24.18
CA GLN A 97 17.66 -9.11 25.57
C GLN A 97 16.35 -8.52 26.08
N THR A 98 16.09 -7.23 25.80
CA THR A 98 14.83 -6.56 26.17
C THR A 98 13.62 -7.25 25.52
N ARG A 99 13.74 -7.69 24.26
CA ARG A 99 12.68 -8.43 23.56
C ARG A 99 12.40 -9.77 24.23
N ARG A 100 13.44 -10.55 24.56
CA ARG A 100 13.28 -11.84 25.27
C ARG A 100 12.64 -11.65 26.65
N PHE A 101 13.13 -10.69 27.42
CA PHE A 101 12.57 -10.35 28.73
C PHE A 101 11.09 -9.98 28.59
N ARG A 102 10.74 -9.10 27.65
CA ARG A 102 9.35 -8.68 27.40
C ARG A 102 8.46 -9.88 27.07
N THR A 103 8.91 -10.81 26.22
CA THR A 103 8.13 -12.00 25.86
C THR A 103 7.90 -12.89 27.08
N CYS A 104 8.95 -13.22 27.82
CA CYS A 104 8.84 -14.03 29.04
C CYS A 104 7.94 -13.37 30.09
N PHE A 105 8.11 -12.07 30.33
CA PHE A 105 7.30 -11.29 31.25
C PHE A 105 5.83 -11.27 30.82
N SER A 106 5.54 -11.04 29.54
CA SER A 106 4.17 -11.04 29.02
C SER A 106 3.50 -12.42 29.14
N ALA A 107 4.25 -13.51 28.92
CA ALA A 107 3.74 -14.86 29.05
C ALA A 107 3.43 -15.19 30.53
N ALA A 108 4.34 -14.83 31.45
CA ALA A 108 4.13 -15.01 32.88
C ALA A 108 2.92 -14.20 33.38
N LEU A 109 2.82 -12.94 32.97
CA LEU A 109 1.69 -12.07 33.30
C LEU A 109 0.38 -12.63 32.74
N PHE A 110 0.38 -13.15 31.52
CA PHE A 110 -0.79 -13.76 30.90
C PHE A 110 -1.32 -14.97 31.69
N VAL A 111 -0.43 -15.90 32.06
CA VAL A 111 -0.79 -17.07 32.87
C VAL A 111 -1.30 -16.63 34.24
N PHE A 112 -0.61 -15.68 34.89
CA PHE A 112 -0.98 -15.17 36.20
C PHE A 112 -2.36 -14.49 36.21
N VAL A 113 -2.61 -13.57 35.29
CA VAL A 113 -3.89 -12.86 35.17
C VAL A 113 -5.02 -13.83 34.84
N SER A 114 -4.79 -14.78 33.92
CA SER A 114 -5.80 -15.78 33.55
C SER A 114 -6.14 -16.70 34.72
N TYR A 115 -5.12 -17.12 35.48
CA TYR A 115 -5.30 -17.89 36.71
C TYR A 115 -6.14 -17.11 37.74
N LEU A 116 -5.84 -15.83 37.96
CA LEU A 116 -6.59 -15.02 38.92
C LEU A 116 -8.05 -14.80 38.51
N VAL A 117 -8.28 -14.44 37.25
CA VAL A 117 -9.62 -14.15 36.74
C VAL A 117 -10.48 -15.40 36.68
N LEU A 118 -9.98 -16.46 36.03
CA LEU A 118 -10.74 -17.71 35.89
C LEU A 118 -10.86 -18.43 37.24
N GLY A 119 -9.81 -18.42 38.06
CA GLY A 119 -9.84 -18.98 39.40
C GLY A 119 -10.81 -18.25 40.32
N GLY A 120 -10.86 -16.90 40.29
CA GLY A 120 -11.77 -16.12 41.12
C GLY A 120 -13.25 -16.42 40.80
N ILE A 121 -13.58 -16.61 39.52
CA ILE A 121 -14.92 -17.05 39.11
C ILE A 121 -15.20 -18.47 39.62
N TRP A 122 -14.21 -19.37 39.59
CA TRP A 122 -14.36 -20.75 40.05
C TRP A 122 -14.62 -20.83 41.55
N SER A 123 -13.87 -20.04 42.34
CA SER A 123 -14.03 -19.92 43.79
C SER A 123 -15.39 -19.35 44.18
N GLY A 124 -16.01 -18.56 43.30
CA GLY A 124 -17.27 -17.89 43.57
C GLY A 124 -17.11 -16.51 44.21
N ASP A 125 -15.95 -15.87 44.02
CA ASP A 125 -15.66 -14.53 44.59
C ASP A 125 -16.11 -13.38 43.68
N SER A 126 -16.71 -13.69 42.52
CA SER A 126 -17.25 -12.71 41.58
C SER A 126 -18.47 -12.01 42.17
N SER A 127 -18.64 -10.71 41.93
CA SER A 127 -19.78 -9.94 42.44
C SER A 127 -21.17 -10.50 42.07
N LEU A 128 -21.26 -11.35 41.05
CA LEU A 128 -22.50 -11.96 40.57
C LEU A 128 -22.70 -13.42 40.99
N SER A 129 -21.74 -14.00 41.73
CA SER A 129 -21.80 -15.40 42.17
C SER A 129 -22.94 -15.69 43.15
N ASP A 130 -23.37 -14.68 43.92
CA ASP A 130 -24.48 -14.81 44.88
C ASP A 130 -25.82 -15.12 44.20
N ASN A 131 -26.02 -14.60 42.98
CA ASN A 131 -27.30 -14.67 42.28
C ASN A 131 -27.30 -15.69 41.13
N PHE A 132 -26.14 -16.09 40.62
CA PHE A 132 -26.03 -16.92 39.42
C PHE A 132 -25.11 -18.11 39.62
N SER A 133 -25.40 -19.21 38.92
CA SER A 133 -24.52 -20.37 38.92
C SER A 133 -23.16 -20.02 38.29
N ARG A 134 -22.09 -20.62 38.80
CA ARG A 134 -20.72 -20.39 38.30
C ARG A 134 -20.60 -20.71 36.81
N LEU A 135 -21.27 -21.77 36.35
CA LEU A 135 -21.31 -22.15 34.94
C LEU A 135 -21.97 -21.06 34.08
N PHE A 136 -23.07 -20.47 34.56
CA PHE A 136 -23.72 -19.36 33.87
C PHE A 136 -22.79 -18.15 33.72
N ILE A 137 -22.01 -17.83 34.77
CA ILE A 137 -21.02 -16.74 34.74
C ILE A 137 -19.94 -17.01 33.68
N TYR A 138 -19.39 -18.23 33.61
CA TYR A 138 -18.41 -18.59 32.58
C TYR A 138 -18.96 -18.52 31.16
N ILE A 139 -20.15 -19.07 30.93
CA ILE A 139 -20.79 -19.04 29.61
C ILE A 139 -21.09 -17.59 29.20
N SER A 140 -21.60 -16.79 30.13
CA SER A 140 -21.88 -15.36 29.90
C SER A 140 -20.60 -14.59 29.58
N LEU A 141 -19.52 -14.81 30.35
CA LEU A 141 -18.23 -14.20 30.10
C LEU A 141 -17.68 -14.58 28.72
N ALA A 142 -17.70 -15.87 28.37
CA ALA A 142 -17.23 -16.35 27.08
C ALA A 142 -18.05 -15.74 25.92
N CYS A 143 -19.38 -15.67 26.06
CA CYS A 143 -20.27 -15.06 25.07
C CYS A 143 -20.02 -13.56 24.91
N LEU A 144 -19.86 -12.83 26.02
CA LEU A 144 -19.58 -11.39 26.01
C LEU A 144 -18.20 -11.09 25.41
N ILE A 145 -17.16 -11.85 25.79
CA ILE A 145 -15.83 -11.71 25.20
C ILE A 145 -15.84 -12.05 23.70
N ALA A 146 -16.53 -13.12 23.28
CA ALA A 146 -16.66 -13.46 21.86
C ALA A 146 -17.39 -12.37 21.07
N THR A 147 -18.43 -11.77 21.65
CA THR A 147 -19.16 -10.66 21.03
C THR A 147 -18.30 -9.40 20.94
N LEU A 148 -17.58 -9.05 22.02
CA LEU A 148 -16.62 -7.94 22.02
C LEU A 148 -15.52 -8.14 20.98
N ALA A 149 -14.98 -9.36 20.91
CA ALA A 149 -13.98 -9.73 19.92
C ALA A 149 -14.49 -9.60 18.49
N GLY A 150 -15.73 -10.02 18.25
CA GLY A 150 -16.41 -9.77 16.99
C GLY A 150 -16.52 -8.26 16.68
N LEU A 151 -16.92 -7.43 17.63
CA LEU A 151 -17.07 -5.98 17.44
C LEU A 151 -15.72 -5.31 17.14
N GLU A 152 -14.65 -5.69 17.82
CA GLU A 152 -13.29 -5.15 17.62
C GLU A 152 -12.70 -5.56 16.26
N GLY A 153 -12.76 -6.86 15.94
CA GLY A 153 -12.25 -7.33 14.65
C GLY A 153 -13.08 -6.83 13.45
N THR A 154 -14.41 -6.73 13.60
CA THR A 154 -15.26 -6.19 12.53
C THR A 154 -14.97 -4.72 12.25
N GLN A 155 -14.64 -3.90 13.26
CA GLN A 155 -14.27 -2.48 13.06
C GLN A 155 -13.06 -2.35 12.14
N LEU A 156 -12.00 -3.10 12.44
CA LEU A 156 -10.77 -3.05 11.67
C LEU A 156 -10.99 -3.56 10.25
N SER A 157 -11.69 -4.70 10.10
CA SER A 157 -12.00 -5.26 8.79
C SER A 157 -12.87 -4.34 7.93
N VAL A 158 -13.91 -3.72 8.51
CA VAL A 158 -14.76 -2.73 7.79
C VAL A 158 -13.92 -1.55 7.31
N THR A 159 -13.01 -1.05 8.15
CA THR A 159 -12.16 0.10 7.80
C THR A 159 -11.19 -0.24 6.66
N ILE A 160 -10.54 -1.40 6.71
CA ILE A 160 -9.62 -1.84 5.65
C ILE A 160 -10.34 -2.15 4.34
N LEU A 161 -11.53 -2.77 4.41
CA LEU A 161 -12.27 -3.22 3.22
C LEU A 161 -13.15 -2.14 2.59
N LYS A 162 -13.37 -1.01 3.26
CA LYS A 162 -14.22 0.08 2.76
C LYS A 162 -13.77 0.61 1.41
N LEU A 163 -12.46 0.71 1.19
CA LEU A 163 -11.88 1.26 -0.04
C LEU A 163 -11.71 0.20 -1.14
N LYS A 164 -11.67 -1.08 -0.77
CA LYS A 164 -11.42 -2.17 -1.71
C LYS A 164 -12.65 -2.59 -2.50
N GLU A 165 -12.46 -2.88 -3.78
CA GLU A 165 -13.44 -3.58 -4.60
C GLU A 165 -13.38 -5.09 -4.33
N LEU A 166 -14.52 -5.69 -3.98
CA LEU A 166 -14.61 -7.10 -3.56
C LEU A 166 -15.34 -8.00 -4.57
N GLU A 167 -15.58 -7.53 -5.80
CA GLU A 167 -16.29 -8.33 -6.81
C GLU A 167 -15.55 -9.63 -7.14
N SER A 168 -14.22 -9.58 -7.25
CA SER A 168 -13.37 -10.77 -7.46
C SER A 168 -13.42 -11.76 -6.29
N SER A 169 -13.64 -11.27 -5.07
CA SER A 169 -13.64 -12.07 -3.84
C SER A 169 -15.01 -12.69 -3.50
N LYS A 170 -16.04 -12.51 -4.35
CA LYS A 170 -17.41 -12.96 -4.11
C LYS A 170 -17.52 -14.49 -3.97
N LYS A 171 -16.72 -15.23 -4.74
CA LYS A 171 -16.74 -16.71 -4.74
C LYS A 171 -16.11 -17.27 -3.47
N ASP A 172 -15.01 -16.67 -3.01
CA ASP A 172 -14.22 -17.18 -1.89
C ASP A 172 -14.77 -16.74 -0.53
N TYR A 173 -15.35 -15.53 -0.45
CA TYR A 173 -15.85 -14.93 0.78
C TYR A 173 -17.28 -14.36 0.63
N PRO A 174 -18.30 -15.21 0.43
CA PRO A 174 -19.66 -14.78 0.11
C PRO A 174 -20.29 -13.95 1.24
N ASN A 175 -20.03 -14.27 2.51
CA ASN A 175 -20.58 -13.52 3.64
C ASN A 175 -19.92 -12.13 3.71
N THR A 176 -18.60 -12.06 3.53
CA THR A 176 -17.88 -10.77 3.47
C THR A 176 -18.42 -9.88 2.36
N TYR A 177 -18.66 -10.43 1.17
CA TYR A 177 -19.25 -9.68 0.06
C TYR A 177 -20.67 -9.19 0.38
N ALA A 178 -21.50 -10.02 1.01
CA ALA A 178 -22.84 -9.61 1.44
C ALA A 178 -22.79 -8.49 2.50
N LEU A 179 -21.87 -8.58 3.47
CA LEU A 179 -21.68 -7.57 4.49
C LEU A 179 -21.07 -6.28 3.92
N HIS A 180 -20.15 -6.37 2.94
CA HIS A 180 -19.54 -5.21 2.31
C HIS A 180 -20.58 -4.28 1.68
N LYS A 181 -21.62 -4.83 1.06
CA LYS A 181 -22.74 -4.03 0.51
C LYS A 181 -23.41 -3.14 1.56
N LEU A 182 -23.43 -3.58 2.82
CA LEU A 182 -24.02 -2.83 3.93
C LEU A 182 -23.16 -1.60 4.29
N PHE A 183 -21.84 -1.79 4.41
CA PHE A 183 -20.94 -0.73 4.87
C PHE A 183 -20.16 0.02 3.76
N LYS A 184 -20.33 -0.35 2.48
CA LYS A 184 -19.70 0.31 1.31
C LYS A 184 -20.06 1.80 1.23
N THR A 185 -21.26 2.16 1.67
CA THR A 185 -21.71 3.56 1.68
C THR A 185 -21.16 4.30 2.90
N ASP A 186 -20.80 5.58 2.74
CA ASP A 186 -20.36 6.42 3.87
C ASP A 186 -21.40 6.49 4.99
N ALA A 187 -22.69 6.52 4.64
CA ALA A 187 -23.79 6.46 5.60
C ALA A 187 -23.84 5.12 6.36
N GLY A 188 -23.68 4.00 5.65
CA GLY A 188 -23.65 2.67 6.28
C GLY A 188 -22.46 2.48 7.21
N THR A 189 -21.27 2.98 6.83
CA THR A 189 -20.09 2.98 7.70
C THR A 189 -20.32 3.80 8.97
N LYS A 190 -20.86 5.03 8.84
CA LYS A 190 -21.11 5.92 9.99
C LYS A 190 -22.08 5.28 10.99
N LYS A 191 -23.20 4.75 10.49
CA LYS A 191 -24.20 4.03 11.30
C LYS A 191 -23.60 2.83 12.03
N TYR A 192 -22.77 2.05 11.34
CA TYR A 192 -22.07 0.93 11.96
C TYR A 192 -21.13 1.37 13.09
N LEU A 193 -20.29 2.39 12.83
CA LEU A 193 -19.30 2.86 13.81
C LEU A 193 -19.96 3.39 15.07
N ALA A 194 -21.03 4.16 14.93
CA ALA A 194 -21.77 4.72 16.05
C ALA A 194 -22.47 3.62 16.87
N GLY A 195 -23.27 2.76 16.24
CA GLY A 195 -23.99 1.70 16.94
C GLY A 195 -23.07 0.63 17.56
N ARG A 196 -21.92 0.34 16.93
CA ARG A 196 -20.89 -0.51 17.54
C ARG A 196 -20.39 0.08 18.86
N GLN A 197 -20.05 1.37 18.89
CA GLN A 197 -19.45 1.99 20.08
C GLN A 197 -20.37 1.85 21.30
N LEU A 198 -21.68 2.00 21.09
CA LEU A 198 -22.68 1.76 22.12
C LEU A 198 -22.64 0.32 22.65
N LEU A 199 -22.64 -0.67 21.75
CA LEU A 199 -22.58 -2.09 22.14
C LEU A 199 -21.29 -2.42 22.91
N VAL A 200 -20.15 -1.87 22.48
CA VAL A 200 -18.87 -2.07 23.17
C VAL A 200 -18.97 -1.57 24.62
N ILE A 201 -19.52 -0.39 24.86
CA ILE A 201 -19.69 0.17 26.21
C ILE A 201 -20.56 -0.74 27.07
N VAL A 202 -21.72 -1.17 26.55
CA VAL A 202 -22.64 -2.06 27.28
C VAL A 202 -21.95 -3.38 27.63
N ILE A 203 -21.26 -4.00 26.67
CA ILE A 203 -20.57 -5.29 26.87
C ILE A 203 -19.43 -5.15 27.87
N VAL A 204 -18.59 -4.11 27.75
CA VAL A 204 -17.49 -3.86 28.68
C VAL A 204 -18.00 -3.64 30.10
N PHE A 205 -19.11 -2.93 30.28
CA PHE A 205 -19.73 -2.76 31.59
C PHE A 205 -20.23 -4.09 32.18
N CYS A 206 -20.91 -4.92 31.38
CA CYS A 206 -21.34 -6.25 31.81
C CYS A 206 -20.15 -7.14 32.21
N ILE A 207 -19.07 -7.12 31.41
CA ILE A 207 -17.86 -7.89 31.72
C ILE A 207 -17.19 -7.35 32.99
N ALA A 208 -17.14 -6.04 33.20
CA ALA A 208 -16.57 -5.45 34.40
C ALA A 208 -17.28 -5.92 35.68
N GLN A 209 -18.60 -6.09 35.64
CA GLN A 209 -19.35 -6.67 36.76
C GLN A 209 -19.00 -8.15 36.99
N LEU A 210 -18.89 -8.94 35.91
CA LEU A 210 -18.51 -10.36 36.00
C LEU A 210 -17.08 -10.56 36.52
N LEU A 211 -16.16 -9.64 36.22
CA LEU A 211 -14.74 -9.72 36.55
C LEU A 211 -14.34 -8.88 37.77
N SER A 212 -15.30 -8.38 38.54
CA SER A 212 -15.06 -7.70 39.81
C SER A 212 -15.07 -8.69 40.97
N PHE A 213 -14.02 -8.68 41.79
CA PHE A 213 -13.81 -9.60 42.91
C PHE A 213 -13.63 -8.81 44.23
N PRO A 214 -14.69 -8.18 44.75
CA PRO A 214 -14.57 -7.26 45.89
C PRO A 214 -14.21 -7.95 47.21
N GLU A 215 -14.53 -9.23 47.36
CA GLU A 215 -14.41 -9.99 48.63
C GLU A 215 -13.28 -11.03 48.62
N ILE A 216 -12.36 -10.97 47.65
CA ILE A 216 -11.30 -11.97 47.52
C ILE A 216 -10.23 -11.83 48.63
N GLN A 217 -10.22 -12.78 49.57
CA GLN A 217 -9.28 -12.80 50.70
C GLN A 217 -8.15 -13.82 50.55
N HIS A 218 -8.39 -14.87 49.76
CA HIS A 218 -7.46 -15.98 49.55
C HIS A 218 -7.07 -16.08 48.08
N TRP A 219 -5.93 -16.73 47.81
CA TRP A 219 -5.56 -17.03 46.43
C TRP A 219 -6.61 -17.95 45.78
N PRO A 220 -6.98 -17.75 44.51
CA PRO A 220 -7.92 -18.63 43.85
C PRO A 220 -7.48 -20.09 43.90
N LEU A 221 -8.41 -21.02 44.11
CA LEU A 221 -8.12 -22.47 44.20
C LEU A 221 -7.17 -22.89 45.35
N THR A 222 -6.80 -21.97 46.26
CA THR A 222 -5.89 -22.27 47.38
C THR A 222 -6.43 -21.65 48.67
N GLU A 223 -6.32 -22.34 49.80
CA GLU A 223 -6.74 -21.78 51.10
C GLU A 223 -5.72 -20.78 51.70
N GLN A 224 -4.69 -20.42 50.93
CA GLN A 224 -3.65 -19.50 51.40
C GLN A 224 -4.14 -18.05 51.36
N PRO A 225 -4.04 -17.30 52.48
CA PRO A 225 -4.41 -15.89 52.50
C PRO A 225 -3.47 -15.06 51.64
N LEU A 226 -3.98 -13.95 51.10
CA LEU A 226 -3.16 -12.99 50.36
C LEU A 226 -2.12 -12.33 51.30
N PRO A 227 -0.88 -12.05 50.83
CA PRO A 227 0.17 -11.49 51.67
C PRO A 227 -0.19 -10.11 52.26
N ASN A 228 -0.11 -9.98 53.59
CA ASN A 228 -0.51 -8.76 54.33
C ASN A 228 0.27 -7.49 53.94
N PHE A 229 1.54 -7.61 53.54
CA PHE A 229 2.41 -6.45 53.25
C PHE A 229 1.94 -5.60 52.06
N PHE A 230 1.24 -6.21 51.09
CA PHE A 230 0.74 -5.51 49.90
C PHE A 230 -0.78 -5.29 49.91
N TYR A 231 -1.44 -5.72 50.98
CA TYR A 231 -2.88 -5.98 51.02
C TYR A 231 -3.74 -4.76 50.63
N PRO A 232 -3.54 -3.53 51.16
CA PRO A 232 -4.47 -2.43 50.86
C PRO A 232 -4.44 -1.99 49.39
N TRP A 233 -3.25 -1.88 48.81
CA TRP A 233 -3.09 -1.33 47.46
C TRP A 233 -3.33 -2.37 46.37
N ILE A 234 -2.79 -3.58 46.54
CA ILE A 234 -3.03 -4.66 45.57
C ILE A 234 -4.51 -5.03 45.56
N HIS A 235 -5.16 -5.12 46.72
CA HIS A 235 -6.58 -5.43 46.77
C HIS A 235 -7.45 -4.36 46.11
N LEU A 236 -7.17 -3.08 46.42
CA LEU A 236 -7.89 -1.97 45.83
C LEU A 236 -7.70 -1.90 44.30
N VAL A 237 -6.46 -1.98 43.82
CA VAL A 237 -6.13 -1.72 42.42
C VAL A 237 -6.36 -2.94 41.53
N LEU A 238 -5.96 -4.13 41.96
CA LEU A 238 -6.08 -5.33 41.12
C LEU A 238 -7.48 -5.92 41.14
N PHE A 239 -8.09 -6.03 42.32
CA PHE A 239 -9.34 -6.76 42.52
C PHE A 239 -10.57 -5.83 42.56
N LYS A 240 -10.53 -4.76 43.36
CA LYS A 240 -11.70 -3.85 43.50
C LYS A 240 -11.89 -2.93 42.29
N LEU A 241 -10.81 -2.44 41.68
CA LEU A 241 -10.89 -1.64 40.44
C LEU A 241 -11.06 -2.51 39.19
N GLY A 242 -10.78 -3.82 39.28
CA GLY A 242 -10.94 -4.76 38.18
C GLY A 242 -9.87 -4.64 37.08
N ILE A 243 -8.68 -4.10 37.38
CA ILE A 243 -7.60 -3.96 36.38
C ILE A 243 -7.22 -5.32 35.79
N LEU A 244 -7.16 -6.38 36.60
CA LEU A 244 -6.85 -7.72 36.08
C LEU A 244 -7.89 -8.20 35.07
N GLY A 245 -9.17 -7.95 35.35
CA GLY A 245 -10.25 -8.22 34.42
C GLY A 245 -10.12 -7.39 33.14
N ALA A 246 -9.79 -6.10 33.25
CA ALA A 246 -9.56 -5.24 32.10
C ALA A 246 -8.38 -5.71 31.22
N VAL A 247 -7.27 -6.14 31.83
CA VAL A 247 -6.12 -6.70 31.11
C VAL A 247 -6.48 -8.01 30.41
N PHE A 248 -7.26 -8.87 31.08
CA PHE A 248 -7.77 -10.11 30.48
C PHE A 248 -8.65 -9.83 29.25
N VAL A 249 -9.59 -8.89 29.37
CA VAL A 249 -10.48 -8.47 28.28
C VAL A 249 -9.71 -7.82 27.14
N LEU A 250 -8.69 -7.01 27.45
CA LEU A 250 -7.83 -6.39 26.45
C LEU A 250 -7.19 -7.46 25.55
N TRP A 251 -6.67 -8.55 26.11
CA TRP A 251 -6.06 -9.60 25.30
C TRP A 251 -7.08 -10.36 24.44
N PHE A 252 -8.11 -10.92 25.07
CA PHE A 252 -9.04 -11.83 24.37
C PHE A 252 -10.13 -11.10 23.59
N GLY A 253 -10.68 -10.04 24.17
CA GLY A 253 -11.77 -9.27 23.60
C GLY A 253 -11.33 -8.23 22.58
N GLN A 254 -10.08 -7.75 22.63
CA GLN A 254 -9.66 -6.62 21.80
C GLN A 254 -8.42 -6.93 20.92
N LEU A 255 -7.28 -7.31 21.51
CA LEU A 255 -6.02 -7.42 20.76
C LEU A 255 -5.96 -8.61 19.81
N ILE A 256 -6.29 -9.82 20.28
CA ILE A 256 -6.34 -11.03 19.43
C ILE A 256 -7.21 -10.83 18.18
N PRO A 257 -8.49 -10.40 18.28
CA PRO A 257 -9.33 -10.21 17.11
C PRO A 257 -8.86 -9.08 16.20
N GLN A 258 -8.26 -8.02 16.74
CA GLN A 258 -7.64 -6.97 15.92
C GLN A 258 -6.46 -7.51 15.10
N PHE A 259 -5.57 -8.33 15.69
CA PHE A 259 -4.47 -8.94 14.92
C PHE A 259 -4.98 -9.91 13.85
N LEU A 260 -6.01 -10.69 14.15
CA LEU A 260 -6.63 -11.61 13.19
C LEU A 260 -7.29 -10.85 12.02
N ALA A 261 -8.03 -9.79 12.33
CA ALA A 261 -8.65 -8.91 11.33
C ALA A 261 -7.62 -8.16 10.48
N ALA A 262 -6.51 -7.71 11.07
CA ALA A 262 -5.41 -7.06 10.34
C ALA A 262 -4.75 -8.02 9.34
N SER A 263 -4.57 -9.27 9.73
CA SER A 263 -3.89 -10.28 8.92
C SER A 263 -4.72 -10.73 7.72
N ASN A 264 -6.03 -10.94 7.90
CA ASN A 264 -6.93 -11.30 6.82
C ASN A 264 -8.37 -10.80 7.09
N PRO A 265 -8.69 -9.55 6.73
CA PRO A 265 -9.98 -8.94 7.06
C PRO A 265 -11.14 -9.62 6.33
N GLN A 266 -10.91 -10.10 5.10
CA GLN A 266 -11.93 -10.80 4.32
C GLN A 266 -12.32 -12.12 4.97
N ARG A 267 -11.34 -12.92 5.41
CA ARG A 267 -11.59 -14.18 6.09
C ARG A 267 -12.23 -13.96 7.46
N PHE A 268 -11.80 -12.94 8.20
CA PHE A 268 -12.39 -12.60 9.49
C PHE A 268 -13.89 -12.28 9.36
N LEU A 269 -14.29 -11.39 8.44
CA LEU A 269 -15.72 -11.09 8.21
C LEU A 269 -16.51 -12.29 7.68
N ASN A 270 -15.85 -13.25 7.05
CA ASN A 270 -16.50 -14.48 6.57
C ASN A 270 -16.74 -15.50 7.70
N TRP A 271 -16.21 -15.27 8.91
CA TRP A 271 -16.45 -16.15 10.05
C TRP A 271 -17.93 -16.18 10.46
N PRO A 272 -18.42 -17.35 10.92
CA PRO A 272 -19.79 -17.47 11.37
C PRO A 272 -20.06 -16.52 12.55
N GLY A 273 -21.23 -15.89 12.54
CA GLY A 273 -21.62 -14.92 13.57
C GLY A 273 -21.21 -13.47 13.30
N MET A 274 -20.21 -13.19 12.45
CA MET A 274 -19.81 -11.80 12.18
C MET A 274 -20.92 -10.97 11.53
N GLY A 275 -21.76 -11.61 10.70
CA GLY A 275 -22.95 -10.95 10.17
C GLY A 275 -23.99 -10.60 11.23
N LEU A 276 -24.10 -11.39 12.30
CA LEU A 276 -24.96 -11.09 13.44
C LEU A 276 -24.39 -9.92 14.25
N VAL A 277 -23.08 -9.92 14.51
CA VAL A 277 -22.40 -8.82 15.22
C VAL A 277 -22.57 -7.50 14.48
N LEU A 278 -22.37 -7.49 13.16
CA LEU A 278 -22.53 -6.28 12.34
C LEU A 278 -23.99 -5.79 12.31
N LYS A 279 -24.95 -6.71 12.17
CA LYS A 279 -26.38 -6.38 12.24
C LYS A 279 -26.80 -5.90 13.62
N ALA A 280 -26.24 -6.44 14.69
CA ALA A 280 -26.49 -5.98 16.05
C ALA A 280 -26.00 -4.54 16.25
N ALA A 281 -24.80 -4.21 15.77
CA ALA A 281 -24.28 -2.84 15.78
C ALA A 281 -25.19 -1.89 14.98
N TRP A 282 -25.64 -2.31 13.79
CA TRP A 282 -26.63 -1.55 13.02
C TRP A 282 -27.96 -1.38 13.74
N PHE A 283 -28.46 -2.42 14.39
CA PHE A 283 -29.69 -2.36 15.15
C PHE A 283 -29.56 -1.40 16.35
N ALA A 284 -28.43 -1.43 17.06
CA ALA A 284 -28.15 -0.50 18.15
C ALA A 284 -28.18 0.96 17.69
N GLU A 285 -27.69 1.25 16.48
CA GLU A 285 -27.80 2.57 15.86
C GLU A 285 -29.25 2.95 15.52
N THR A 286 -30.06 2.00 15.05
CA THR A 286 -31.47 2.28 14.72
C THR A 286 -32.31 2.66 15.94
N LEU A 287 -31.86 2.35 17.16
CA LEU A 287 -32.48 2.83 18.40
C LEU A 287 -32.29 4.35 18.60
N GLY A 288 -31.41 4.99 17.83
CA GLY A 288 -31.21 6.44 17.82
C GLY A 288 -30.43 6.99 19.01
N LEU A 289 -29.86 6.14 19.86
CA LEU A 289 -29.13 6.54 21.07
C LEU A 289 -27.86 7.36 20.78
N THR A 290 -27.34 7.28 19.57
CA THR A 290 -26.14 7.96 19.06
C THR A 290 -26.45 9.24 18.28
N GLN A 291 -27.73 9.51 17.96
CA GLN A 291 -28.16 10.69 17.20
C GLN A 291 -27.74 12.05 17.81
N PRO A 292 -27.57 12.21 19.14
CA PRO A 292 -27.08 13.47 19.68
C PRO A 292 -25.72 13.90 19.10
N VAL A 293 -24.90 12.97 18.59
CA VAL A 293 -23.62 13.29 17.94
C VAL A 293 -23.82 14.10 16.66
N ASP A 294 -24.87 13.84 15.88
CA ASP A 294 -25.16 14.59 14.66
C ASP A 294 -25.51 16.05 14.97
N TRP A 295 -26.23 16.30 16.06
CA TRP A 295 -26.51 17.66 16.53
C TRP A 295 -25.23 18.37 16.98
N LEU A 296 -24.40 17.70 17.79
CA LEU A 296 -23.16 18.27 18.33
C LEU A 296 -22.11 18.55 17.25
N THR A 297 -22.11 17.77 16.17
CA THR A 297 -21.13 17.89 15.08
C THR A 297 -21.63 18.74 13.91
N LYS A 298 -22.91 19.17 13.90
CA LYS A 298 -23.50 19.97 12.81
C LYS A 298 -22.72 21.25 12.51
N ASN A 299 -22.12 21.86 13.52
CA ASN A 299 -21.32 23.09 13.40
C ASN A 299 -19.81 22.83 13.37
N ALA A 300 -19.37 21.59 13.51
CA ALA A 300 -17.98 21.26 13.32
C ALA A 300 -17.69 21.38 11.83
N ASN A 301 -16.85 22.34 11.45
CA ASN A 301 -16.25 22.38 10.11
C ASN A 301 -15.34 21.16 9.97
N ILE A 302 -15.93 20.01 9.68
CA ILE A 302 -15.21 18.80 9.32
C ILE A 302 -14.52 19.15 8.00
N GLY A 303 -13.22 19.45 8.08
CA GLY A 303 -12.41 19.86 6.94
C GLY A 303 -12.51 18.85 5.79
N GLU A 304 -12.00 19.24 4.61
CA GLU A 304 -11.95 18.33 3.47
C GLU A 304 -11.36 16.97 3.89
N LYS A 305 -12.09 15.90 3.57
CA LYS A 305 -11.66 14.51 3.81
C LYS A 305 -10.21 14.39 3.31
N ILE A 306 -9.31 13.96 4.20
CA ILE A 306 -7.90 13.76 3.86
C ILE A 306 -7.87 12.84 2.64
N ARG A 307 -7.38 13.37 1.52
CA ARG A 307 -7.27 12.61 0.28
C ARG A 307 -6.14 11.60 0.44
N PRO A 308 -6.29 10.36 -0.01
CA PRO A 308 -5.19 9.41 -0.03
C PRO A 308 -4.01 10.01 -0.80
N SER A 309 -2.80 9.69 -0.35
CA SER A 309 -1.60 10.12 -1.05
C SER A 309 -1.56 9.50 -2.46
N ASN A 310 -0.90 10.16 -3.43
CA ASN A 310 -0.76 9.58 -4.77
C ASN A 310 -0.08 8.20 -4.75
N LYS A 311 0.80 7.97 -3.76
CA LYS A 311 1.46 6.69 -3.51
C LYS A 311 0.45 5.60 -3.14
N GLU A 312 -0.44 5.88 -2.19
CA GLU A 312 -1.51 4.94 -1.80
C GLU A 312 -2.46 4.68 -2.96
N LEU A 313 -2.87 5.73 -3.67
CA LEU A 313 -3.75 5.62 -4.82
C LEU A 313 -3.13 4.76 -5.94
N TYR A 314 -1.82 4.91 -6.18
CA TYR A 314 -1.06 4.06 -7.09
C TYR A 314 -1.15 2.59 -6.69
N PHE A 315 -0.79 2.25 -5.45
CA PHE A 315 -0.80 0.86 -4.99
C PHE A 315 -2.20 0.25 -5.01
N GLU A 316 -3.21 1.00 -4.60
CA GLU A 316 -4.60 0.56 -4.61
C GLU A 316 -5.08 0.29 -6.03
N THR A 317 -4.84 1.22 -6.95
CA THR A 317 -5.30 1.09 -8.34
C THR A 317 -4.53 0.00 -9.08
N SER A 318 -3.22 -0.11 -8.87
CA SER A 318 -2.42 -1.19 -9.46
C SER A 318 -2.83 -2.57 -8.94
N GLN A 319 -3.18 -2.69 -7.65
CA GLN A 319 -3.73 -3.94 -7.12
C GLN A 319 -5.07 -4.30 -7.75
N ASN A 320 -5.96 -3.31 -7.95
CA ASN A 320 -7.27 -3.52 -8.59
C ASN A 320 -7.15 -3.87 -10.08
N MET A 321 -6.24 -3.20 -10.80
CA MET A 321 -5.92 -3.53 -12.19
C MET A 321 -5.16 -4.85 -12.32
N GLY A 322 -4.51 -5.31 -11.24
CA GLY A 322 -3.64 -6.48 -11.17
C GLY A 322 -2.33 -6.38 -11.97
N TYR A 323 -2.01 -5.19 -12.47
CA TYR A 323 -0.70 -4.81 -12.97
C TYR A 323 -0.37 -3.37 -12.55
N ALA A 324 0.91 -3.02 -12.61
CA ALA A 324 1.42 -1.72 -12.16
C ALA A 324 2.37 -1.13 -13.21
N LEU A 325 2.14 0.11 -13.64
CA LEU A 325 3.12 0.82 -14.48
C LEU A 325 4.23 1.36 -13.57
N LEU A 326 5.40 0.72 -13.62
CA LEU A 326 6.55 1.06 -12.79
C LEU A 326 7.23 2.33 -13.29
N SER A 327 7.50 2.39 -14.59
CA SER A 327 8.11 3.56 -15.20
C SER A 327 7.52 3.85 -16.56
N LEU A 328 7.31 5.12 -16.86
CA LEU A 328 7.01 5.63 -18.19
C LEU A 328 8.12 6.60 -18.59
N ASN A 329 8.95 6.21 -19.55
CA ASN A 329 10.01 7.07 -20.08
C ASN A 329 9.65 7.47 -21.51
N LYS A 330 9.32 8.74 -21.74
CA LYS A 330 9.02 9.25 -23.08
C LYS A 330 10.14 10.19 -23.51
N LYS A 331 10.80 9.87 -24.61
CA LYS A 331 11.83 10.68 -25.25
C LYS A 331 11.30 11.17 -26.59
N VAL A 332 11.27 12.48 -26.79
CA VAL A 332 10.87 13.10 -28.05
C VAL A 332 12.09 13.81 -28.61
N VAL A 333 12.45 13.47 -29.85
CA VAL A 333 13.57 14.06 -30.58
C VAL A 333 13.01 14.75 -31.79
N ILE A 334 13.29 16.04 -31.93
CA ILE A 334 12.92 16.83 -33.10
C ILE A 334 14.19 17.20 -33.86
N LYS A 335 14.27 16.76 -35.10
CA LYS A 335 15.43 16.97 -35.97
C LYS A 335 15.00 16.94 -37.43
N ASP A 336 15.51 17.86 -38.24
CA ASP A 336 15.29 17.90 -39.69
C ASP A 336 13.79 17.91 -40.06
N ASN A 337 12.96 18.62 -39.30
CA ASN A 337 11.49 18.65 -39.44
C ASN A 337 10.78 17.28 -39.24
N GLN A 338 11.49 16.32 -38.65
CA GLN A 338 10.94 15.05 -38.23
C GLN A 338 10.86 15.00 -36.71
N THR A 339 9.75 14.49 -36.20
CA THR A 339 9.56 14.25 -34.77
C THR A 339 9.56 12.76 -34.53
N ARG A 340 10.59 12.26 -33.85
CA ARG A 340 10.67 10.88 -33.40
C ARG A 340 10.37 10.81 -31.92
N ALA A 341 9.30 10.12 -31.56
CA ALA A 341 8.92 9.90 -30.18
C ALA A 341 9.11 8.43 -29.81
N VAL A 342 9.97 8.17 -28.83
CA VAL A 342 10.22 6.85 -28.28
C VAL A 342 9.66 6.81 -26.86
N THR A 343 8.71 5.91 -26.62
CA THR A 343 8.19 5.64 -25.28
C THR A 343 8.63 4.27 -24.81
N VAL A 344 9.11 4.19 -23.58
CA VAL A 344 9.46 2.95 -22.89
C VAL A 344 8.62 2.84 -21.62
N SER A 345 7.63 1.97 -21.66
CA SER A 345 6.78 1.62 -20.52
C SER A 345 7.28 0.34 -19.87
N MET A 346 7.43 0.35 -18.55
CA MET A 346 7.76 -0.83 -17.75
C MET A 346 6.55 -1.20 -16.90
N ILE A 347 5.92 -2.33 -17.21
CA ILE A 347 4.71 -2.80 -16.55
C ILE A 347 5.05 -4.05 -15.73
N GLN A 348 4.61 -4.10 -14.48
CA GLN A 348 4.76 -5.27 -13.61
C GLN A 348 3.42 -5.94 -13.37
N ILE A 349 3.37 -7.25 -13.54
CA ILE A 349 2.19 -8.05 -13.28
C ILE A 349 2.11 -8.36 -11.77
N LEU A 350 1.01 -7.98 -11.12
CA LEU A 350 0.82 -8.14 -9.69
C LEU A 350 -0.04 -9.36 -9.33
N THR A 351 -0.98 -9.72 -10.19
CA THR A 351 -1.85 -10.90 -10.04
C THR A 351 -1.54 -11.92 -11.13
N SER A 352 -1.49 -13.20 -10.77
CA SER A 352 -1.55 -14.28 -11.76
C SER A 352 -2.91 -14.23 -12.45
N GLU A 353 -2.96 -14.50 -13.76
CA GLU A 353 -4.20 -14.48 -14.58
C GLU A 353 -4.58 -13.11 -15.16
N HIS A 354 -3.65 -12.47 -15.87
CA HIS A 354 -3.98 -11.40 -16.82
C HIS A 354 -3.76 -11.87 -18.25
N ASP A 355 -4.74 -11.57 -19.11
CA ASP A 355 -4.74 -11.93 -20.53
C ASP A 355 -4.62 -10.69 -21.44
N LEU A 356 -4.96 -9.51 -20.92
CA LEU A 356 -4.98 -8.26 -21.65
C LEU A 356 -4.33 -7.15 -20.81
N ILE A 357 -3.39 -6.45 -21.42
CA ILE A 357 -2.78 -5.25 -20.85
C ILE A 357 -2.98 -4.11 -21.82
N VAL A 358 -3.55 -3.02 -21.32
CA VAL A 358 -3.82 -1.83 -22.11
C VAL A 358 -2.83 -0.76 -21.66
N ASP A 359 -2.01 -0.27 -22.60
CA ASP A 359 -1.16 0.89 -22.37
C ASP A 359 -1.67 2.06 -23.23
N ASP A 360 -2.33 3.01 -22.56
CA ASP A 360 -2.87 4.23 -23.16
C ASP A 360 -2.02 5.48 -22.82
N SER A 361 -0.80 5.28 -22.33
CA SER A 361 0.09 6.35 -21.88
C SER A 361 0.64 7.23 -23.02
N VAL A 362 0.52 6.76 -24.27
CA VAL A 362 1.01 7.45 -25.46
C VAL A 362 -0.16 7.93 -26.31
N SER A 363 -0.49 9.21 -26.18
CA SER A 363 -1.35 9.91 -27.15
C SER A 363 -0.49 10.95 -27.86
N PHE A 364 -0.62 11.02 -29.18
CA PHE A 364 -0.17 12.19 -29.94
C PHE A 364 -1.40 12.99 -30.29
N GLU A 365 -1.29 14.31 -30.31
CA GLU A 365 -2.38 15.17 -30.76
C GLU A 365 -1.86 15.91 -31.98
N ALA A 366 -2.31 15.49 -33.16
CA ALA A 366 -2.03 16.19 -34.41
C ALA A 366 -3.36 16.58 -35.06
N GLU A 367 -3.43 17.77 -35.64
CA GLU A 367 -4.60 18.26 -36.39
C GLU A 367 -4.82 17.49 -37.70
N HIS A 368 -3.80 16.79 -38.19
CA HIS A 368 -3.83 16.00 -39.42
C HIS A 368 -3.39 14.56 -39.18
N LEU A 369 -3.90 13.65 -40.01
CA LEU A 369 -3.60 12.23 -39.94
C LEU A 369 -2.11 12.04 -40.13
N VAL A 370 -1.43 11.57 -39.09
CA VAL A 370 0.03 11.51 -39.16
C VAL A 370 0.43 10.34 -40.04
N SER A 371 0.99 10.64 -41.21
CA SER A 371 1.72 9.65 -42.00
C SER A 371 3.02 9.35 -41.26
N GLY A 372 3.14 8.17 -40.67
CA GLY A 372 4.29 7.77 -39.89
C GLY A 372 4.49 6.27 -39.90
N SER A 373 5.74 5.83 -39.67
CA SER A 373 6.03 4.45 -39.32
C SER A 373 5.90 4.31 -37.80
N ASP A 374 5.22 3.24 -37.39
CA ASP A 374 5.19 2.83 -36.00
C ASP A 374 5.98 1.54 -35.85
N GLU A 375 6.88 1.53 -34.87
CA GLU A 375 7.53 0.32 -34.44
C GLU A 375 7.16 0.09 -32.99
N VAL A 376 6.49 -1.04 -32.72
CA VAL A 376 6.18 -1.46 -31.36
C VAL A 376 6.92 -2.76 -31.09
N VAL A 377 7.81 -2.72 -30.10
CA VAL A 377 8.56 -3.88 -29.65
C VAL A 377 8.19 -4.13 -28.19
N CYS A 378 7.66 -5.31 -27.92
CA CYS A 378 7.31 -5.72 -26.58
C CYS A 378 8.26 -6.81 -26.10
N HIS A 379 8.85 -6.63 -24.92
CA HIS A 379 9.67 -7.65 -24.29
C HIS A 379 9.01 -8.14 -23.00
N LEU A 380 8.75 -9.44 -22.92
CA LEU A 380 8.42 -10.14 -21.69
C LEU A 380 9.70 -10.52 -20.96
N ILE A 381 9.90 -9.95 -19.79
CA ILE A 381 11.04 -10.21 -18.93
C ILE A 381 10.56 -11.08 -17.76
N ARG A 382 11.09 -12.31 -17.68
CA ARG A 382 10.78 -13.28 -16.63
C ARG A 382 12.09 -13.78 -16.02
N GLY A 383 12.41 -13.31 -14.81
CA GLY A 383 13.78 -13.40 -14.30
C GLY A 383 14.73 -12.58 -15.19
N SER A 384 15.90 -13.12 -15.56
CA SER A 384 16.78 -12.57 -16.61
C SER A 384 16.44 -12.99 -18.03
N GLU A 385 15.44 -13.82 -18.26
CA GLU A 385 15.08 -14.13 -19.64
C GLU A 385 14.23 -13.00 -20.20
N SER A 386 14.61 -12.50 -21.37
CA SER A 386 13.86 -11.49 -22.11
C SER A 386 13.39 -12.11 -23.42
N HIS A 387 12.09 -12.29 -23.54
CA HIS A 387 11.42 -12.85 -24.71
C HIS A 387 10.75 -11.71 -25.49
N VAL A 388 11.01 -11.61 -26.79
CA VAL A 388 10.28 -10.65 -27.64
C VAL A 388 8.89 -11.22 -27.92
N ILE A 389 7.85 -10.45 -27.66
CA ILE A 389 6.47 -10.79 -28.01
C ILE A 389 6.22 -10.33 -29.45
N ASP A 390 5.68 -11.22 -30.29
CA ASP A 390 5.43 -10.91 -31.70
C ASP A 390 4.42 -9.76 -31.88
N SER A 391 4.65 -8.96 -32.91
CA SER A 391 3.85 -7.84 -33.39
C SER A 391 2.37 -8.17 -33.61
N GLN A 392 2.02 -9.42 -33.97
CA GLN A 392 0.63 -9.85 -34.16
C GLN A 392 -0.22 -9.75 -32.89
N HIS A 393 0.42 -9.63 -31.73
CA HIS A 393 -0.22 -9.55 -30.42
C HIS A 393 -0.41 -8.11 -29.91
N ILE A 394 0.02 -7.13 -30.70
CA ILE A 394 -0.08 -5.72 -30.39
C ILE A 394 -1.17 -5.14 -31.29
N LEU A 395 -2.33 -4.89 -30.70
CA LEU A 395 -3.43 -4.22 -31.36
C LEU A 395 -3.23 -2.71 -31.22
N SER A 396 -3.04 -2.02 -32.34
CA SER A 396 -3.04 -0.56 -32.41
C SER A 396 -4.37 -0.08 -32.95
N GLU A 397 -5.05 0.78 -32.19
CA GLU A 397 -6.31 1.40 -32.60
C GLU A 397 -6.17 2.92 -32.56
N ASP A 398 -6.46 3.59 -33.68
CA ASP A 398 -6.55 5.04 -33.74
C ASP A 398 -7.95 5.51 -33.38
N LYS A 399 -8.06 6.31 -32.32
CA LYS A 399 -9.30 6.90 -31.83
C LYS A 399 -9.34 8.38 -32.13
N LEU A 400 -10.24 8.79 -33.02
CA LEU A 400 -10.49 10.20 -33.30
C LEU A 400 -11.45 10.79 -32.26
N ASP A 401 -10.98 11.77 -31.49
CA ASP A 401 -11.83 12.63 -30.68
C ASP A 401 -12.58 13.61 -31.59
N ARG A 402 -13.90 13.43 -31.69
CA ARG A 402 -14.76 14.26 -32.54
C ARG A 402 -14.90 15.69 -32.04
N GLN A 403 -14.67 15.97 -30.77
CA GLN A 403 -14.81 17.32 -30.20
C GLN A 403 -13.58 18.17 -30.47
N THR A 404 -12.39 17.58 -30.35
CA THR A 404 -11.12 18.28 -30.48
C THR A 404 -10.46 18.05 -31.84
N GLY A 405 -11.00 17.15 -32.68
CA GLY A 405 -10.42 16.78 -33.97
C GLY A 405 -9.14 15.94 -33.83
N THR A 406 -8.89 15.39 -32.64
CA THR A 406 -7.57 14.88 -32.28
C THR A 406 -7.51 13.36 -32.39
N THR A 407 -6.48 12.82 -33.02
CA THR A 407 -6.33 11.36 -33.18
C THR A 407 -5.43 10.79 -32.09
N THR A 408 -5.98 9.98 -31.18
CA THR A 408 -5.24 9.25 -30.14
C THR A 408 -4.99 7.80 -30.57
N ARG A 409 -3.74 7.37 -30.62
CA ARG A 409 -3.39 5.97 -30.81
C ARG A 409 -3.44 5.21 -29.48
N VAL A 410 -4.09 4.05 -29.44
CA VAL A 410 -4.19 3.18 -28.25
C VAL A 410 -3.53 1.85 -28.56
N LEU A 411 -2.58 1.43 -27.71
CA LEU A 411 -1.90 0.14 -27.84
C LEU A 411 -2.47 -0.85 -26.82
N SER A 412 -2.96 -1.98 -27.31
CA SER A 412 -3.42 -3.10 -26.48
C SER A 412 -2.54 -4.32 -26.75
N ILE A 413 -2.01 -4.92 -25.68
CA ILE A 413 -1.16 -6.11 -25.75
C ILE A 413 -1.99 -7.30 -25.27
N VAL A 414 -2.14 -8.31 -26.13
CA VAL A 414 -2.87 -9.55 -25.82
C VAL A 414 -1.86 -10.69 -25.66
N SER A 415 -1.95 -11.49 -24.61
CA SER A 415 -1.06 -12.66 -24.47
C SER A 415 -1.57 -13.86 -25.28
N GLU A 416 -0.73 -14.46 -26.14
CA GLU A 416 -1.07 -15.70 -26.87
C GLU A 416 -0.60 -16.98 -26.15
N HIS A 417 0.37 -16.88 -25.23
CA HIS A 417 1.11 -18.04 -24.67
C HIS A 417 0.82 -18.29 -23.18
N GLY A 418 -0.44 -18.15 -22.81
CA GLY A 418 -0.91 -18.37 -21.44
C GLY A 418 -0.94 -17.09 -20.60
N THR A 419 -1.45 -17.21 -19.39
CA THR A 419 -1.64 -16.11 -18.46
C THR A 419 -0.30 -15.51 -18.05
N PHE A 420 -0.23 -14.16 -18.00
CA PHE A 420 0.92 -13.50 -17.38
C PHE A 420 1.09 -14.01 -15.94
N LYS A 421 2.34 -14.29 -15.56
CA LYS A 421 2.66 -14.75 -14.20
C LYS A 421 2.90 -13.56 -13.29
N ARG A 422 2.59 -13.72 -12.01
CA ARG A 422 2.91 -12.72 -11.00
C ARG A 422 4.41 -12.42 -11.01
N ASN A 423 4.74 -11.13 -11.01
CA ASN A 423 6.08 -10.55 -11.15
C ASN A 423 6.72 -10.63 -12.54
N ASP A 424 6.00 -11.08 -13.58
CA ASP A 424 6.45 -10.83 -14.95
C ASP A 424 6.59 -9.31 -15.16
N LEU A 425 7.63 -8.91 -15.88
CA LEU A 425 7.88 -7.54 -16.28
C LEU A 425 7.69 -7.43 -17.78
N ILE A 426 7.00 -6.40 -18.22
CA ILE A 426 6.78 -6.13 -19.64
C ILE A 426 7.40 -4.79 -19.94
N LYS A 427 8.36 -4.81 -20.87
CA LYS A 427 8.96 -3.61 -21.43
C LYS A 427 8.34 -3.37 -22.78
N LEU A 428 7.47 -2.38 -22.87
CA LEU A 428 6.89 -1.92 -24.12
C LEU A 428 7.73 -0.75 -24.65
N VAL A 429 8.26 -0.90 -25.85
CA VAL A 429 8.97 0.15 -26.57
C VAL A 429 8.13 0.53 -27.78
N THR A 430 7.68 1.78 -27.81
CA THR A 430 6.91 2.34 -28.91
C THR A 430 7.72 3.46 -29.53
N SER A 431 8.11 3.30 -30.79
CA SER A 431 8.73 4.36 -31.60
C SER A 431 7.71 4.81 -32.63
N VAL A 432 7.44 6.12 -32.64
CA VAL A 432 6.58 6.75 -33.62
C VAL A 432 7.38 7.84 -34.31
N GLU A 433 7.42 7.78 -35.64
CA GLU A 433 8.02 8.82 -36.47
C GLU A 433 6.90 9.64 -37.12
N LEU A 434 6.91 10.94 -36.87
CA LEU A 434 5.91 11.90 -37.33
C LEU A 434 6.58 12.92 -38.25
N THR A 435 5.97 13.20 -39.40
CA THR A 435 6.35 14.34 -40.25
C THR A 435 5.79 15.62 -39.62
N ALA A 436 6.64 16.54 -39.19
CA ALA A 436 6.28 17.86 -38.66
C ALA A 436 5.19 17.84 -37.56
N CYS A 437 5.59 17.74 -36.30
CA CYS A 437 4.67 17.79 -35.15
C CYS A 437 4.91 19.09 -34.36
N GLU A 438 3.88 19.93 -34.20
CA GLU A 438 3.97 21.23 -33.50
C GLU A 438 3.67 21.12 -31.99
N ALA A 439 3.04 20.02 -31.56
CA ALA A 439 2.74 19.78 -30.16
C ALA A 439 2.74 18.28 -29.83
N THR A 440 3.25 17.93 -28.65
CA THR A 440 3.09 16.58 -28.10
C THR A 440 2.37 16.62 -26.77
N ASN A 441 1.39 15.73 -26.64
CA ASN A 441 0.73 15.49 -25.38
C ASN A 441 1.26 14.24 -24.72
N ILE A 442 1.29 14.25 -23.41
CA ILE A 442 1.61 13.08 -22.61
C ILE A 442 0.50 12.92 -21.61
N SER A 443 -0.42 12.01 -21.90
CA SER A 443 -1.52 11.72 -21.00
C SER A 443 -1.15 10.54 -20.12
N ILE A 444 -0.97 10.78 -18.83
CA ILE A 444 -0.77 9.72 -17.84
C ILE A 444 -2.16 9.33 -17.32
N LYS A 445 -2.80 8.38 -18.02
CA LYS A 445 -4.11 7.84 -17.63
C LYS A 445 -3.98 6.70 -16.64
N THR A 446 -2.92 5.91 -16.78
CA THR A 446 -2.63 4.76 -15.93
C THR A 446 -1.83 5.16 -14.69
N PRO A 447 -2.08 4.54 -13.52
CA PRO A 447 -1.29 4.76 -12.31
C PRO A 447 0.18 4.42 -12.57
N THR A 448 1.04 5.42 -12.46
CA THR A 448 2.47 5.28 -12.75
C THR A 448 3.27 5.57 -11.49
N ARG A 449 4.28 4.74 -11.18
CA ARG A 449 5.18 5.01 -10.04
C ARG A 449 6.21 6.07 -10.38
N TYR A 450 6.77 6.02 -11.58
CA TYR A 450 7.77 6.97 -12.05
C TYR A 450 7.51 7.39 -13.49
N THR A 451 7.51 8.69 -13.75
CA THR A 451 7.46 9.20 -15.13
C THR A 451 8.68 10.05 -15.38
N HIS A 452 9.35 9.80 -16.50
CA HIS A 452 10.42 10.62 -17.02
C HIS A 452 10.06 11.05 -18.43
N PHE A 453 10.16 12.34 -18.67
CA PHE A 453 10.00 12.91 -19.99
C PHE A 453 11.27 13.66 -20.37
N SER A 454 11.73 13.41 -21.59
CA SER A 454 12.88 14.07 -22.20
C SER A 454 12.47 14.59 -23.57
N LEU A 455 12.69 15.87 -23.83
CA LEU A 455 12.50 16.50 -25.12
C LEU A 455 13.85 17.05 -25.58
N GLU A 456 14.30 16.61 -26.75
CA GLU A 456 15.52 17.06 -27.41
C GLU A 456 15.13 17.78 -28.70
N ILE A 457 15.45 19.06 -28.79
CA ILE A 457 15.24 19.88 -29.99
C ILE A 457 16.61 20.15 -30.61
N HIS A 458 16.88 19.52 -31.74
CA HIS A 458 18.12 19.71 -32.50
C HIS A 458 18.03 20.86 -33.51
N ASP A 459 16.82 21.16 -33.96
CA ASP A 459 16.55 22.29 -34.84
C ASP A 459 16.53 23.59 -34.02
N GLN A 460 16.69 24.77 -34.66
CA GLN A 460 16.55 26.06 -33.97
C GLN A 460 15.08 26.52 -34.04
N PRO A 461 14.24 26.27 -33.02
CA PRO A 461 12.87 26.79 -32.99
C PRO A 461 12.89 28.31 -32.84
N THR A 462 11.91 28.98 -33.43
CA THR A 462 11.74 30.43 -33.25
C THR A 462 11.24 30.78 -31.86
N ALA A 463 10.42 29.91 -31.29
CA ALA A 463 9.92 30.03 -29.93
C ALA A 463 9.64 28.64 -29.33
N VAL A 464 10.14 28.42 -28.11
CA VAL A 464 9.71 27.27 -27.29
C VAL A 464 8.80 27.81 -26.21
N LYS A 465 7.50 27.49 -26.29
CA LYS A 465 6.58 27.81 -25.19
C LYS A 465 6.92 26.92 -24.00
N ALA A 466 6.93 27.52 -22.81
CA ALA A 466 7.09 26.76 -21.58
C ALA A 466 5.96 25.71 -21.49
N PRO A 467 6.28 24.44 -21.23
CA PRO A 467 5.28 23.40 -21.07
C PRO A 467 4.29 23.74 -19.98
N SER A 468 3.00 23.52 -20.27
CA SER A 468 1.92 23.74 -19.32
C SER A 468 1.37 22.39 -18.88
N ARG A 469 1.38 22.10 -17.58
CA ARG A 469 0.72 20.89 -17.06
C ARG A 469 -0.78 21.15 -16.96
N LEU A 470 -1.56 20.35 -17.68
CA LEU A 470 -3.02 20.33 -17.63
C LEU A 470 -3.46 19.19 -16.72
N THR A 471 -3.79 19.50 -15.47
CA THR A 471 -4.28 18.47 -14.55
C THR A 471 -5.76 18.24 -14.80
N HIS A 472 -6.14 17.02 -15.20
CA HIS A 472 -7.52 16.57 -15.10
C HIS A 472 -7.68 15.85 -13.76
N LYS A 473 -8.61 16.33 -12.94
CA LYS A 473 -8.87 15.73 -11.63
C LYS A 473 -9.99 14.70 -11.78
N TRP A 474 -9.66 13.42 -11.86
CA TRP A 474 -10.67 12.36 -11.81
C TRP A 474 -11.04 12.06 -10.36
N ASP A 475 -12.32 12.18 -10.03
CA ASP A 475 -12.86 11.80 -8.72
C ASP A 475 -13.52 10.43 -8.83
N ALA A 476 -12.78 9.38 -8.45
CA ALA A 476 -13.25 7.99 -8.43
C ALA A 476 -14.51 7.79 -7.57
N ILE A 477 -14.78 8.70 -6.61
CA ILE A 477 -15.93 8.61 -5.71
C ILE A 477 -17.22 9.09 -6.40
N ARG A 478 -17.14 9.89 -7.47
CA ARG A 478 -18.30 10.61 -8.05
C ARG A 478 -18.59 10.37 -9.53
N ASN A 479 -17.89 9.47 -10.23
CA ASN A 479 -18.18 9.15 -11.64
C ASN A 479 -18.44 10.38 -12.54
N GLY A 480 -17.58 11.40 -12.48
CA GLY A 480 -17.60 12.51 -13.44
C GLY A 480 -17.60 13.92 -12.84
N PHE A 481 -16.40 14.45 -12.61
CA PHE A 481 -16.16 15.89 -12.63
C PHE A 481 -14.81 16.15 -13.33
N TYR A 482 -14.76 17.13 -14.24
CA TYR A 482 -13.56 17.60 -14.91
C TYR A 482 -13.22 18.99 -14.35
N GLN A 483 -12.45 19.05 -13.27
CA GLN A 483 -11.87 20.33 -12.86
C GLN A 483 -10.54 20.49 -13.57
N PHE A 484 -10.47 21.49 -14.45
CA PHE A 484 -9.25 21.90 -15.14
C PHE A 484 -8.41 22.77 -14.21
N GLY A 485 -7.18 22.33 -13.93
CA GLY A 485 -6.18 23.15 -13.27
C GLY A 485 -4.92 23.16 -14.10
N GLN A 486 -4.50 24.36 -14.53
CA GLN A 486 -3.15 24.55 -15.07
C GLN A 486 -2.19 24.76 -13.91
N GLU A 487 -1.20 23.89 -13.78
CA GLU A 487 -0.11 24.05 -12.83
C GLU A 487 1.17 24.26 -13.65
N GLN A 488 1.96 25.29 -13.36
CA GLN A 488 3.25 25.42 -14.02
C GLN A 488 4.23 24.44 -13.38
N THR A 489 4.74 23.50 -14.16
CA THR A 489 5.81 22.61 -13.71
C THR A 489 7.15 23.24 -14.01
N LYS A 490 8.01 23.34 -12.98
CA LYS A 490 9.40 23.75 -13.18
C LYS A 490 10.12 22.67 -14.01
N LEU A 491 10.62 23.06 -15.17
CA LEU A 491 11.45 22.20 -16.01
C LEU A 491 12.91 22.54 -15.81
N THR A 492 13.74 21.52 -15.87
CA THR A 492 15.17 21.69 -16.07
C THR A 492 15.42 21.82 -17.56
N THR A 493 15.78 23.01 -17.98
CA THR A 493 16.29 23.27 -19.33
C THR A 493 17.81 23.20 -19.28
N ARG A 494 18.38 22.42 -20.20
CA ARG A 494 19.83 22.35 -20.41
C ARG A 494 20.11 22.55 -21.89
N GLU A 495 21.09 23.37 -22.19
CA GLU A 495 21.62 23.49 -23.54
C GLU A 495 22.97 22.78 -23.59
N ASP A 496 23.12 21.81 -24.49
CA ASP A 496 24.36 21.05 -24.65
C ASP A 496 24.66 20.91 -26.15
N ASN A 497 25.77 21.49 -26.61
CA ASN A 497 26.19 21.50 -28.02
C ASN A 497 25.11 22.03 -29.00
N GLY A 498 24.36 23.06 -28.60
CA GLY A 498 23.29 23.64 -29.42
C GLY A 498 22.00 22.81 -29.47
N VAL A 499 21.92 21.71 -28.71
CA VAL A 499 20.69 20.94 -28.50
C VAL A 499 20.00 21.46 -27.25
N MET A 500 18.75 21.88 -27.40
CA MET A 500 17.92 22.23 -26.25
C MET A 500 17.28 20.97 -25.67
N GLN A 501 17.59 20.69 -24.41
CA GLN A 501 17.07 19.55 -23.67
C GLN A 501 16.13 20.01 -22.57
N PHE A 502 14.95 19.42 -22.52
CA PHE A 502 13.98 19.60 -21.45
C PHE A 502 13.74 18.27 -20.77
N GLU A 503 13.92 18.25 -19.45
CA GLU A 503 13.69 17.06 -18.65
C GLU A 503 12.64 17.32 -17.57
N HIS A 504 11.78 16.33 -17.36
CA HIS A 504 10.76 16.33 -16.33
C HIS A 504 10.63 14.95 -15.70
N SER A 505 10.82 14.84 -14.39
CA SER A 505 10.67 13.59 -13.65
C SER A 505 9.67 13.74 -12.52
N LEU A 506 8.76 12.77 -12.39
CA LEU A 506 7.74 12.72 -11.34
C LEU A 506 7.73 11.36 -10.65
N LEU A 507 7.65 11.39 -9.33
CA LEU A 507 7.40 10.20 -8.51
C LEU A 507 5.93 10.21 -8.06
N PHE A 508 5.22 9.12 -8.32
CA PHE A 508 3.77 8.99 -8.14
C PHE A 508 3.00 10.19 -8.71
N PRO A 509 3.09 10.45 -10.03
CA PRO A 509 2.24 11.44 -10.68
C PRO A 509 0.77 11.20 -10.34
N LYS A 510 0.02 12.31 -10.21
CA LYS A 510 -1.44 12.23 -10.05
C LYS A 510 -2.02 11.48 -11.26
N GLN A 511 -2.90 10.52 -11.01
CA GLN A 511 -3.60 9.80 -12.09
C GLN A 511 -4.42 10.80 -12.93
N PHE A 512 -4.62 10.48 -14.21
CA PHE A 512 -5.34 11.31 -15.17
C PHE A 512 -4.72 12.70 -15.39
N THR A 513 -3.41 12.83 -15.18
CA THR A 513 -2.71 14.09 -15.50
C THR A 513 -2.34 14.12 -16.98
N LYS A 514 -2.67 15.21 -17.68
CA LYS A 514 -2.21 15.48 -19.05
C LYS A 514 -1.09 16.51 -19.00
N HIS A 515 0.09 16.15 -19.48
CA HIS A 515 1.18 17.08 -19.64
C HIS A 515 1.20 17.53 -21.10
N LEU A 516 0.94 18.81 -21.35
CA LEU A 516 0.94 19.41 -22.69
C LEU A 516 2.29 20.11 -22.90
N TYR A 517 2.99 19.69 -23.94
CA TYR A 517 4.23 20.29 -24.40
C TYR A 517 4.00 20.81 -25.83
N SER A 518 4.22 22.10 -26.06
CA SER A 518 4.01 22.76 -27.35
C SER A 518 5.22 23.60 -27.74
N TRP A 519 5.58 23.61 -29.02
CA TRP A 519 6.72 24.38 -29.56
C TRP A 519 6.36 24.96 -30.92
N GLU A 520 7.03 26.03 -31.35
CA GLU A 520 6.77 26.68 -32.64
C GLU A 520 8.07 26.76 -33.45
N PHE A 521 8.02 26.28 -34.70
CA PHE A 521 9.09 26.41 -35.69
C PHE A 521 8.72 27.47 -36.72
N ASN A 522 9.71 28.18 -37.26
CA ASN A 522 9.50 29.02 -38.44
C ASN A 522 9.38 28.10 -39.65
N THR A 523 8.19 28.00 -40.23
CA THR A 523 8.04 27.43 -41.57
C THR A 523 8.65 28.41 -42.57
N PRO A 524 9.64 28.00 -43.40
CA PRO A 524 10.02 28.80 -44.54
C PRO A 524 8.83 28.84 -45.52
N ASP A 525 8.29 30.04 -45.76
CA ASP A 525 7.22 30.31 -46.74
C ASP A 525 7.59 29.91 -48.17
#